data_AF-A0A3N0EUF0-F1
#
_entry.id   AF-A0A3N0EUF0-F1
#
_cell.length_a   1.000
_cell.length_b   1.000
_cell.length_c   1.000
_cell.angle_alpha   90.00
_cell.angle_beta   90.00
_cell.angle_gamma   90.00
#
_symmetry.space_group_name_H-M   'P 1'
#
loop_
_entity.id
_entity.type
_entity.pdbx_description
1 polymer ?
#
loop_
_entity_poly.entity_id
_entity_poly.type
_entity_poly.pdbx_seq_one_letter_code
_entity_poly.pdbx_strand_id
1 'polypeptide(L)'
;SEQLMSVPEITRIEQEDDAGFLSDEIEVTFYYQDNPEENNHYMSKFETDFLIYPEYDINDDKFTQGNEMFDSFSHEDLETGDRLDITFYGISERFDNYMSLILEATDGGSFSTPPANVRGNLINTTNEENYAYGYFRLCETDIRSYVVE
;
A
#
# COMPACT_ATOMS: atom_id res chain seq x y z
N SER A 1 -0.88 -20.39 -4.04
CA SER A 1 -1.09 -20.37 -2.58
C SER A 1 -0.21 -19.29 -2.01
N GLU A 2 -0.56 -18.74 -0.84
CA GLU A 2 0.30 -17.77 -0.18
C GLU A 2 1.64 -18.40 0.22
N GLN A 3 2.68 -17.59 0.12
CA GLN A 3 4.07 -17.89 0.48
C GLN A 3 4.64 -16.66 1.18
N LEU A 4 5.76 -16.83 1.89
CA LEU A 4 6.47 -15.67 2.44
C LEU A 4 7.00 -14.84 1.27
N MET A 5 6.49 -13.62 1.15
CA MET A 5 6.94 -12.64 0.17
C MET A 5 7.96 -11.70 0.81
N SER A 6 9.14 -11.59 0.21
CA SER A 6 10.19 -10.66 0.67
C SER A 6 9.88 -9.24 0.25
N VAL A 7 10.49 -8.26 0.91
CA VAL A 7 10.40 -6.84 0.57
C VAL A 7 11.80 -6.21 0.58
N PRO A 8 12.15 -5.33 -0.36
CA PRO A 8 13.39 -4.58 -0.25
C PRO A 8 13.33 -3.57 0.89
N GLU A 9 14.49 -3.19 1.40
CA GLU A 9 14.58 -2.13 2.41
C GLU A 9 14.28 -0.77 1.78
N ILE A 10 13.61 0.09 2.55
CA ILE A 10 13.47 1.51 2.23
C ILE A 10 14.86 2.15 2.32
N THR A 11 15.33 2.68 1.20
CA THR A 11 16.69 3.23 1.05
C THR A 11 16.78 4.68 1.49
N ARG A 12 15.74 5.48 1.23
CA ARG A 12 15.62 6.87 1.69
C ARG A 12 14.16 7.32 1.78
N ILE A 13 13.96 8.41 2.50
CA ILE A 13 12.70 9.16 2.59
C ILE A 13 13.04 10.63 2.33
N GLU A 14 12.28 11.28 1.47
CA GLU A 14 12.41 12.69 1.09
C GLU A 14 11.06 13.40 1.28
N GLN A 15 11.08 14.68 1.59
CA GLN A 15 9.90 15.55 1.74
C GLN A 15 9.99 16.70 0.74
N GLU A 16 8.89 16.98 0.05
CA GLU A 16 8.68 18.17 -0.77
C GLU A 16 7.56 19.02 -0.17
N ASP A 17 7.80 20.32 0.03
CA ASP A 17 6.84 21.25 0.67
C ASP A 17 6.00 22.05 -0.34
N ASP A 18 6.30 21.92 -1.63
CA ASP A 18 5.67 22.64 -2.73
C ASP A 18 5.07 21.69 -3.79
N ALA A 19 4.60 20.53 -3.31
CA ALA A 19 3.92 19.51 -4.11
C ALA A 19 2.47 19.91 -4.45
N GLY A 20 1.77 19.03 -5.18
CA GLY A 20 0.39 19.25 -5.58
C GLY A 20 0.23 20.30 -6.71
N PHE A 21 -1.01 20.50 -7.16
CA PHE A 21 -1.30 21.42 -8.28
C PHE A 21 -1.09 22.90 -7.91
N LEU A 22 -1.27 23.23 -6.63
CA LEU A 22 -1.17 24.60 -6.11
C LEU A 22 0.18 24.91 -5.44
N SER A 23 1.08 23.93 -5.34
CA SER A 23 2.38 24.07 -4.68
C SER A 23 2.28 24.47 -3.20
N ASP A 24 1.31 23.90 -2.49
CA ASP A 24 1.01 24.12 -1.08
C ASP A 24 0.77 22.82 -0.30
N GLU A 25 1.06 21.67 -0.91
CA GLU A 25 0.93 20.36 -0.27
C GLU A 25 2.32 19.83 0.15
N ILE A 26 2.37 19.18 1.31
CA ILE A 26 3.53 18.39 1.74
C ILE A 26 3.38 16.99 1.15
N GLU A 27 4.40 16.52 0.46
CA GLU A 27 4.52 15.14 -0.02
C GLU A 27 5.73 14.46 0.63
N VAL A 28 5.51 13.31 1.25
CA VAL A 28 6.58 12.45 1.77
C VAL A 28 6.74 11.25 0.85
N THR A 29 7.89 11.14 0.21
CA THR A 29 8.21 10.05 -0.72
C THR A 29 9.27 9.14 -0.12
N PHE A 30 9.03 7.83 -0.13
CA PHE A 30 10.06 6.85 0.19
C PHE A 30 10.45 6.06 -1.05
N TYR A 31 11.70 5.60 -1.06
CA TYR A 31 12.27 4.92 -2.22
C TYR A 31 12.86 3.57 -1.84
N TYR A 32 12.90 2.67 -2.80
CA TYR A 32 13.44 1.33 -2.66
C TYR A 32 14.00 0.82 -3.99
N GLN A 33 14.89 -0.17 -3.89
CA GLN A 33 15.51 -0.80 -5.06
C GLN A 33 14.80 -2.12 -5.37
N ASP A 34 14.14 -2.20 -6.52
CA ASP A 34 13.48 -3.42 -6.99
C ASP A 34 14.48 -4.47 -7.49
N ASN A 35 14.11 -5.76 -7.41
CA ASN A 35 14.90 -6.88 -7.91
C ASN A 35 14.56 -7.19 -9.37
N PRO A 36 15.51 -7.03 -10.33
CA PRO A 36 15.23 -7.25 -11.76
C PRO A 36 14.85 -8.68 -12.16
N GLU A 37 15.15 -9.68 -11.31
CA GLU A 37 14.98 -11.10 -11.63
C GLU A 37 13.62 -11.67 -11.21
N GLU A 38 12.82 -10.90 -10.48
CA GLU A 38 11.54 -11.31 -9.92
C GLU A 38 10.41 -10.42 -10.45
N ASN A 39 9.17 -10.91 -10.41
CA ASN A 39 7.99 -10.06 -10.64
C ASN A 39 7.38 -9.81 -9.27
N ASN A 40 7.55 -8.59 -8.77
CA ASN A 40 7.19 -8.21 -7.42
C ASN A 40 5.91 -7.37 -7.39
N HIS A 41 5.16 -7.61 -6.32
CA HIS A 41 4.03 -6.79 -5.94
C HIS A 41 4.31 -6.23 -4.55
N TYR A 42 3.94 -4.98 -4.36
CA TYR A 42 4.21 -4.22 -3.17
C TYR A 42 2.94 -3.58 -2.65
N MET A 43 2.89 -3.35 -1.35
CA MET A 43 1.86 -2.54 -0.73
C MET A 43 2.50 -1.63 0.30
N SER A 44 2.05 -0.39 0.35
CA SER A 44 2.41 0.58 1.37
C SER A 44 1.24 0.79 2.30
N LYS A 45 1.54 1.06 3.56
CA LYS A 45 0.57 1.48 4.56
C LYS A 45 1.08 2.74 5.23
N PHE A 46 0.26 3.78 5.20
CA PHE A 46 0.53 5.07 5.80
C PHE A 46 -0.39 5.28 6.99
N GLU A 47 0.19 5.64 8.13
CA GLU A 47 -0.53 5.93 9.38
C GLU A 47 -0.04 7.26 9.97
N THR A 48 -0.99 8.11 10.34
CA THR A 48 -0.77 9.36 11.07
C THR A 48 -2.00 9.65 11.93
N ASP A 49 -1.87 10.51 12.94
CA ASP A 49 -2.88 10.72 13.99
C ASP A 49 -4.21 11.28 13.45
N PHE A 50 -4.19 12.03 12.35
CA PHE A 50 -5.42 12.59 11.74
C PHE A 50 -6.18 11.57 10.88
N LEU A 51 -5.53 10.49 10.42
CA LEU A 51 -6.18 9.46 9.62
C LEU A 51 -7.06 8.57 10.49
N ILE A 52 -8.37 8.51 10.21
CA ILE A 52 -9.30 7.62 10.91
C ILE A 52 -8.96 6.15 10.65
N TYR A 53 -8.51 5.85 9.44
CA TYR A 53 -8.02 4.54 9.01
C TYR A 53 -6.71 4.72 8.25
N PRO A 54 -5.79 3.74 8.31
CA PRO A 54 -4.59 3.78 7.50
C PRO A 54 -4.93 3.86 6.01
N GLU A 55 -4.12 4.60 5.28
CA GLU A 55 -4.16 4.61 3.82
C GLU A 55 -3.23 3.53 3.28
N TYR A 56 -3.63 2.94 2.15
CA TYR A 56 -2.88 1.87 1.50
C TYR A 56 -2.74 2.17 0.02
N ASP A 57 -1.55 1.97 -0.49
CA ASP A 57 -1.28 1.96 -1.93
C ASP A 57 -0.70 0.61 -2.36
N ILE A 58 -0.91 0.23 -3.62
CA ILE A 58 -0.47 -1.03 -4.20
C ILE A 58 0.29 -0.74 -5.48
N ASN A 59 1.49 -1.32 -5.60
CA ASN A 59 2.39 -1.10 -6.72
C ASN A 59 2.95 -2.44 -7.24
N ASP A 60 3.10 -2.57 -8.55
CA ASP A 60 3.73 -3.73 -9.21
C ASP A 60 4.87 -3.30 -10.13
N ASP A 61 5.85 -4.20 -10.33
CA ASP A 61 7.08 -3.89 -11.06
C ASP A 61 7.04 -4.25 -12.56
N LYS A 62 5.90 -4.67 -13.12
CA LYS A 62 5.81 -5.31 -14.44
C LYS A 62 6.46 -4.53 -15.59
N PHE A 63 6.56 -3.20 -15.45
CA PHE A 63 7.18 -2.31 -16.43
C PHE A 63 8.39 -1.52 -15.88
N THR A 64 8.78 -1.79 -14.63
CA THR A 64 9.81 -1.06 -13.88
C THR A 64 10.82 -1.98 -13.19
N GLN A 65 10.82 -3.29 -13.50
CA GLN A 65 11.76 -4.29 -12.96
C GLN A 65 13.21 -3.80 -12.90
N GLY A 66 13.81 -3.91 -11.72
CA GLY A 66 15.19 -3.53 -11.42
C GLY A 66 15.45 -2.03 -11.34
N ASN A 67 14.44 -1.18 -11.56
CA ASN A 67 14.59 0.26 -11.35
C ASN A 67 14.52 0.59 -9.86
N GLU A 68 15.05 1.77 -9.51
CA GLU A 68 14.63 2.40 -8.27
C GLU A 68 13.15 2.80 -8.41
N MET A 69 12.36 2.42 -7.42
CA MET A 69 10.94 2.69 -7.32
C MET A 69 10.67 3.56 -6.10
N PHE A 70 9.47 4.12 -6.05
CA PHE A 70 9.03 4.97 -4.95
C PHE A 70 7.54 4.84 -4.75
N ASP A 71 7.11 5.28 -3.57
CA ASP A 71 5.71 5.49 -3.23
C ASP A 71 5.64 6.75 -2.35
N SER A 72 4.54 7.48 -2.44
CA SER A 72 4.40 8.78 -1.79
C SER A 72 3.09 8.91 -1.01
N PHE A 73 3.13 9.78 -0.01
CA PHE A 73 1.96 10.14 0.78
C PHE A 73 1.86 11.66 0.84
N SER A 74 0.70 12.18 0.45
CA SER A 74 0.29 13.56 0.68
C SER A 74 -1.16 13.58 1.17
N HIS A 75 -1.48 14.53 2.03
CA HIS A 75 -2.84 14.73 2.53
C HIS A 75 -3.04 16.20 2.92
N GLU A 76 -4.25 16.73 2.74
CA GLU A 76 -4.55 18.16 3.01
C GLU A 76 -4.33 18.58 4.47
N ASP A 77 -4.42 17.62 5.38
CA ASP A 77 -4.21 17.79 6.83
C ASP A 77 -2.78 17.46 7.29
N LEU A 78 -1.85 17.12 6.40
CA LEU A 78 -0.46 16.81 6.76
C LEU A 78 0.32 18.10 7.07
N GLU A 79 0.81 18.24 8.30
CA GLU A 79 1.51 19.44 8.76
C GLU A 79 2.90 19.15 9.35
N THR A 80 3.79 20.14 9.34
CA THR A 80 5.09 20.06 10.02
C THR A 80 4.94 19.64 11.49
N GLY A 81 5.71 18.64 11.89
CA GLY A 81 5.69 18.04 13.22
C GLY A 81 4.82 16.80 13.35
N ASP A 82 4.00 16.48 12.35
CA ASP A 82 3.25 15.23 12.31
C ASP A 82 4.18 14.03 12.18
N ARG A 83 3.74 12.91 12.74
CA ARG A 83 4.43 11.62 12.64
C ARG A 83 3.73 10.76 11.60
N LEU A 84 4.43 10.45 10.52
CA LEU A 84 4.01 9.51 9.50
C LEU A 84 4.71 8.16 9.74
N ASP A 85 3.95 7.14 10.11
CA ASP A 85 4.42 5.76 10.19
C ASP A 85 4.16 5.05 8.85
N ILE A 86 5.23 4.53 8.24
CA ILE A 86 5.23 3.86 6.94
C ILE A 86 5.53 2.38 7.17
N THR A 87 4.64 1.50 6.70
CA THR A 87 4.95 0.07 6.59
C THR A 87 4.91 -0.37 5.14
N PHE A 88 6.03 -0.86 4.66
CA PHE A 88 6.20 -1.36 3.30
C PHE A 88 6.20 -2.88 3.28
N TYR A 89 5.37 -3.48 2.43
CA TYR A 89 5.13 -4.91 2.36
C TYR A 89 5.50 -5.45 0.98
N GLY A 90 6.17 -6.60 0.97
CA GLY A 90 6.17 -7.49 -0.18
C GLY A 90 4.90 -8.31 -0.15
N ILE A 91 4.16 -8.40 -1.27
CA ILE A 91 2.88 -9.10 -1.32
C ILE A 91 2.81 -10.06 -2.51
N SER A 92 1.89 -11.01 -2.44
CA SER A 92 1.64 -11.92 -3.54
C SER A 92 0.74 -11.23 -4.57
N GLU A 93 0.89 -11.57 -5.85
CA GLU A 93 -0.04 -11.15 -6.92
C GLU A 93 -1.51 -11.44 -6.54
N ARG A 94 -1.76 -12.54 -5.82
CA ARG A 94 -3.12 -12.89 -5.41
C ARG A 94 -3.65 -11.99 -4.30
N PHE A 95 -2.80 -11.52 -3.39
CA PHE A 95 -3.19 -10.57 -2.36
C PHE A 95 -3.32 -9.16 -2.93
N ASP A 96 -2.44 -8.77 -3.85
CA ASP A 96 -2.53 -7.56 -4.67
C ASP A 96 -3.92 -7.47 -5.31
N ASN A 97 -4.30 -8.47 -6.12
CA ASN A 97 -5.62 -8.51 -6.75
C ASN A 97 -6.78 -8.42 -5.75
N TYR A 98 -6.65 -9.00 -4.55
CA TYR A 98 -7.68 -8.93 -3.51
C TYR A 98 -7.79 -7.52 -2.93
N MET A 99 -6.66 -6.88 -2.63
CA MET A 99 -6.63 -5.54 -2.04
C MET A 99 -7.01 -4.47 -3.07
N SER A 100 -6.63 -4.63 -4.34
CA SER A 100 -7.08 -3.76 -5.45
C SER A 100 -8.60 -3.71 -5.55
N LEU A 101 -9.30 -4.85 -5.40
CA LEU A 101 -10.77 -4.88 -5.37
C LEU A 101 -11.37 -4.18 -4.15
N ILE A 102 -10.67 -4.19 -3.00
CA ILE A 102 -11.10 -3.46 -1.80
C ILE A 102 -10.96 -1.96 -2.03
N LEU A 103 -9.78 -1.52 -2.49
CA LEU A 103 -9.48 -0.11 -2.73
C LEU A 103 -10.40 0.49 -3.81
N GLU A 104 -10.63 -0.24 -4.90
CA GLU A 104 -11.58 0.17 -5.95
C GLU A 104 -13.01 0.34 -5.41
N ALA A 105 -13.44 -0.54 -4.51
CA ALA A 105 -14.77 -0.45 -3.90
C ALA A 105 -14.90 0.72 -2.90
N THR A 106 -13.78 1.23 -2.37
CA THR A 106 -13.78 2.37 -1.44
C THR A 106 -13.63 3.72 -2.13
N ASP A 107 -13.04 3.77 -3.34
CA ASP A 107 -12.70 5.01 -4.03
C ASP A 107 -13.92 5.78 -4.60
N GLY A 108 -15.11 5.15 -4.64
CA GLY A 108 -16.42 5.84 -4.73
C GLY A 108 -16.67 6.75 -5.94
N GLY A 109 -15.76 6.79 -6.92
CA GLY A 109 -15.83 7.68 -8.08
C GLY A 109 -17.04 7.41 -8.98
N SER A 110 -17.34 8.35 -9.89
CA SER A 110 -18.49 8.23 -10.82
C SER A 110 -18.45 6.99 -11.75
N PHE A 111 -17.29 6.32 -11.81
CA PHE A 111 -17.05 5.11 -12.59
C PHE A 111 -16.68 3.90 -11.70
N SER A 112 -16.80 4.01 -10.38
CA SER A 112 -16.49 2.91 -9.46
C SER A 112 -17.35 1.69 -9.77
N THR A 113 -16.73 0.52 -9.79
CA THR A 113 -17.48 -0.74 -9.90
C THR A 113 -18.46 -0.85 -8.72
N PRO A 114 -19.71 -1.29 -8.93
CA PRO A 114 -20.66 -1.47 -7.83
C PRO A 114 -20.04 -2.34 -6.73
N PRO A 115 -20.28 -2.04 -5.44
CA PRO A 115 -19.72 -2.83 -4.35
C PRO A 115 -20.04 -4.31 -4.54
N ALA A 116 -19.00 -5.11 -4.75
CA ALA A 116 -19.09 -6.56 -4.89
C ALA A 116 -18.54 -7.22 -3.63
N ASN A 117 -19.04 -8.42 -3.32
CA ASN A 117 -18.46 -9.21 -2.23
C ASN A 117 -17.05 -9.65 -2.63
N VAL A 118 -16.02 -9.01 -2.06
CA VAL A 118 -14.63 -9.43 -2.22
C VAL A 118 -14.40 -10.69 -1.39
N ARG A 119 -14.05 -11.80 -2.06
CA ARG A 119 -13.83 -13.09 -1.41
C ARG A 119 -12.35 -13.31 -1.14
N GLY A 120 -12.00 -13.55 0.13
CA GLY A 120 -10.66 -13.90 0.54
C GLY A 120 -10.25 -15.34 0.21
N ASN A 121 -9.13 -15.78 0.77
CA ASN A 121 -8.59 -17.13 0.57
C ASN A 121 -8.91 -18.12 1.72
N LEU A 122 -9.74 -17.72 2.68
CA LEU A 122 -10.15 -18.55 3.83
C LEU A 122 -11.39 -19.39 3.49
N ILE A 123 -11.35 -20.68 3.86
CA ILE A 123 -12.45 -21.63 3.62
C ILE A 123 -13.04 -22.08 4.95
N ASN A 124 -14.35 -21.93 5.09
CA ASN A 124 -15.10 -22.52 6.20
C ASN A 124 -15.37 -24.00 5.91
N THR A 125 -14.72 -24.90 6.64
CA THR A 125 -14.82 -26.35 6.44
C THR A 125 -16.15 -26.97 6.88
N THR A 126 -17.01 -26.21 7.57
CA THR A 126 -18.34 -26.67 8.03
C THR A 126 -19.48 -26.20 7.14
N ASN A 127 -19.35 -25.01 6.53
CA ASN A 127 -20.31 -24.46 5.59
C ASN A 127 -19.59 -23.49 4.63
N GLU A 128 -19.31 -23.93 3.40
CA GLU A 128 -18.56 -23.15 2.41
C GLU A 128 -19.28 -21.88 1.95
N GLU A 129 -20.61 -21.83 2.04
CA GLU A 129 -21.41 -20.63 1.74
C GLU A 129 -21.24 -19.54 2.80
N ASN A 130 -20.80 -19.91 4.01
CA ASN A 130 -20.47 -18.97 5.08
C ASN A 130 -18.96 -18.67 5.08
N TYR A 131 -18.52 -17.95 4.05
CA TYR A 131 -17.11 -17.58 3.86
C TYR A 131 -16.70 -16.38 4.71
N ALA A 132 -15.42 -16.33 5.10
CA ALA A 132 -14.86 -15.17 5.78
C ALA A 132 -14.51 -14.07 4.78
N TYR A 133 -14.70 -12.81 5.18
CA TYR A 133 -14.33 -11.65 4.36
C TYR A 133 -12.84 -11.33 4.37
N GLY A 134 -12.08 -11.89 5.31
CA GLY A 134 -10.64 -11.66 5.46
C GLY A 134 -9.79 -12.50 4.52
N TYR A 135 -8.52 -12.10 4.41
CA TYR A 135 -7.51 -12.78 3.62
C TYR A 135 -6.31 -13.13 4.51
N PHE A 136 -5.86 -14.37 4.44
CA PHE A 136 -4.62 -14.80 5.08
C PHE A 136 -3.44 -14.50 4.14
N ARG A 137 -2.39 -13.81 4.61
CA ARG A 137 -1.14 -13.59 3.86
C ARG A 137 0.07 -13.81 4.76
N LEU A 138 1.23 -13.99 4.14
CA LEU A 138 2.53 -14.07 4.83
C LEU A 138 3.55 -13.22 4.08
N CYS A 139 4.16 -12.25 4.74
CA CYS A 139 5.08 -11.30 4.11
C CYS A 139 6.14 -10.79 5.08
N GLU A 140 7.28 -10.39 4.54
CA GLU A 140 8.25 -9.51 5.20
C GLU A 140 7.79 -8.06 5.10
N THR A 141 8.29 -7.23 6.01
CA THR A 141 7.95 -5.81 6.08
C THR A 141 9.16 -4.98 6.43
N ASP A 142 9.27 -3.81 5.82
CA ASP A 142 10.13 -2.75 6.32
C ASP A 142 9.27 -1.63 6.93
N ILE A 143 9.69 -1.14 8.10
CA ILE A 143 8.93 -0.15 8.87
C ILE A 143 9.80 1.08 9.10
N ARG A 144 9.25 2.25 8.81
CA ARG A 144 9.87 3.54 9.06
C ARG A 144 8.89 4.47 9.77
N SER A 145 9.45 5.42 10.50
CA SER A 145 8.70 6.50 11.13
C SER A 145 9.40 7.79 10.72
N TYR A 146 8.64 8.70 10.13
CA TYR A 146 9.12 9.99 9.64
C TYR A 146 8.38 11.10 10.39
N VAL A 147 9.11 12.14 10.77
CA VAL A 147 8.51 13.36 11.35
C VAL A 147 8.59 14.43 10.28
N VAL A 148 7.43 14.96 9.89
CA VAL A 148 7.34 16.01 8.88
C VAL A 148 8.10 17.24 9.34
N GLU A 149 8.99 17.76 8.49
CA GLU A 149 9.88 18.89 8.80
C GLU A 149 9.29 20.26 8.49
#